data_AF-A0A965PD33-F1
#
_entry.id   AF-A0A965PD33-F1
#
_cell.length_a   1.000
_cell.length_b   1.000
_cell.length_c   1.000
_cell.angle_alpha   90.00
_cell.angle_beta   90.00
_cell.angle_gamma   90.00
#
_symmetry.space_group_name_H-M   'P 1'
#
loop_
_entity.id
_entity.type
_entity.pdbx_description
1 polymer ?
#
loop_
_entity_poly.entity_id
_entity_poly.type
_entity_poly.pdbx_seq_one_letter_code
_entity_poly.pdbx_strand_id
1 'polypeptide(L)'
;MSKEIIHSNEKQIGIELQKTVVKLKKAREEAIQDMAEAISLASDAGQLLLSARSEGLDLEAILKVAGINGEEGRRLERVAKSKAMLTNPKPGELKQLCLWAGILPDPIEGSSPRPPSHWLSYVFKAKQWVSRKSPGQWTEEQRLEFVEEAKPLVEAWIEAGGKL
;
A
#
# COMPACT_ATOMS: atom_id res chain seq x y z
N MET A 1 -26.82 22.34 -42.49
CA MET A 1 -27.67 21.34 -41.82
C MET A 1 -28.76 22.06 -41.06
N SER A 2 -30.04 21.68 -41.22
CA SER A 2 -31.16 22.35 -40.58
C SER A 2 -31.16 22.10 -39.06
N LYS A 3 -31.61 23.09 -38.27
CA LYS A 3 -31.64 23.03 -36.79
C LYS A 3 -32.45 21.84 -36.26
N GLU A 4 -33.47 21.40 -36.99
CA GLU A 4 -34.30 20.24 -36.63
C GLU A 4 -33.52 18.91 -36.66
N ILE A 5 -32.60 18.74 -37.61
CA ILE A 5 -31.76 17.53 -37.71
C ILE A 5 -30.77 17.48 -36.53
N ILE A 6 -30.24 18.63 -36.12
CA ILE A 6 -29.33 18.74 -34.96
C ILE A 6 -30.08 18.38 -33.66
N HIS A 7 -31.29 18.92 -33.47
CA HIS A 7 -32.09 18.65 -32.28
C HIS A 7 -32.56 17.18 -32.17
N SER A 8 -32.83 16.54 -33.32
CA SER A 8 -33.16 15.12 -33.40
C SER A 8 -31.99 14.22 -32.97
N ASN A 9 -30.77 14.54 -33.45
CA ASN A 9 -29.54 13.82 -33.08
C ASN A 9 -29.18 14.02 -31.60
N GLU A 10 -29.29 15.22 -31.06
CA GLU A 10 -29.06 15.51 -29.63
C GLU A 10 -29.98 14.68 -28.73
N LYS A 11 -31.27 14.59 -29.10
CA LYS A 11 -32.24 13.78 -28.36
C LYS A 11 -31.92 12.29 -28.41
N GLN A 12 -31.50 11.77 -29.57
CA GLN A 12 -31.10 10.37 -29.71
C GLN A 12 -29.86 10.05 -28.86
N ILE A 13 -28.82 10.87 -28.94
CA ILE A 13 -27.61 10.73 -28.13
C ILE A 13 -27.96 10.82 -26.63
N GLY A 14 -28.85 11.75 -26.25
CA GLY A 14 -29.33 11.86 -24.87
C GLY A 14 -29.99 10.59 -24.36
N ILE A 15 -30.82 9.93 -25.18
CA ILE A 15 -31.47 8.65 -24.83
C ILE A 15 -30.43 7.52 -24.70
N GLU A 16 -29.45 7.45 -25.60
CA GLU A 16 -28.38 6.44 -25.54
C GLU A 16 -27.47 6.65 -24.33
N LEU A 17 -27.11 7.90 -24.03
CA LEU A 17 -26.37 8.25 -22.83
C LEU A 17 -27.16 7.90 -21.57
N GLN A 18 -28.46 8.21 -21.51
CA GLN A 18 -29.31 7.86 -20.37
C GLN A 18 -29.31 6.35 -20.13
N LYS A 19 -29.50 5.53 -21.17
CA LYS A 19 -29.43 4.06 -21.07
C LYS A 19 -28.08 3.60 -20.56
N THR A 20 -26.99 4.19 -21.05
CA THR A 20 -25.62 3.85 -20.65
C THR A 20 -25.34 4.23 -19.20
N VAL A 21 -25.77 5.40 -18.76
CA VAL A 21 -25.64 5.87 -17.37
C VAL A 21 -26.42 4.98 -16.41
N VAL A 22 -27.63 4.52 -16.79
CA VAL A 22 -28.41 3.57 -15.99
C VAL A 22 -27.66 2.25 -15.84
N LYS A 23 -27.09 1.71 -16.92
CA LYS A 23 -26.27 0.49 -16.87
C LYS A 23 -25.04 0.68 -15.98
N LEU A 24 -24.35 1.81 -16.10
CA LEU A 24 -23.18 2.15 -15.26
C LEU A 24 -23.54 2.21 -13.77
N LYS A 25 -24.67 2.84 -13.42
CA LYS A 25 -25.13 2.92 -12.03
C LYS A 25 -25.39 1.53 -11.45
N LYS A 26 -26.07 0.66 -12.20
CA LYS A 26 -26.33 -0.73 -11.80
C LYS A 26 -25.04 -1.52 -11.63
N ALA A 27 -24.15 -1.48 -12.62
CA ALA A 27 -22.86 -2.17 -12.54
C ALA A 27 -22.00 -1.69 -11.36
N ARG A 28 -22.08 -0.40 -11.02
CA ARG A 28 -21.40 0.16 -9.84
C ARG A 28 -21.99 -0.37 -8.53
N GLU A 29 -23.30 -0.46 -8.41
CA GLU A 29 -23.96 -1.00 -7.22
C GLU A 29 -23.61 -2.48 -7.02
N GLU A 30 -23.67 -3.27 -8.09
CA GLU A 30 -23.24 -4.68 -8.10
C GLU A 30 -21.77 -4.81 -7.68
N ALA A 31 -20.87 -4.03 -8.29
CA ALA A 31 -19.44 -4.08 -7.93
C ALA A 31 -19.17 -3.66 -6.48
N ILE A 32 -19.92 -2.70 -5.93
CA ILE A 32 -19.80 -2.30 -4.52
C ILE A 32 -20.25 -3.45 -3.61
N GLN A 33 -21.34 -4.12 -3.96
CA GLN A 33 -21.86 -5.26 -3.20
C GLN A 33 -20.88 -6.43 -3.21
N ASP A 34 -20.38 -6.82 -4.38
CA ASP A 34 -19.40 -7.90 -4.52
C ASP A 34 -18.10 -7.58 -3.75
N MET A 35 -17.65 -6.32 -3.83
CA MET A 35 -16.48 -5.85 -3.08
C MET A 35 -16.71 -5.90 -1.56
N ALA A 36 -17.88 -5.49 -1.08
CA ALA A 36 -18.23 -5.55 0.33
C ALA A 36 -18.29 -6.99 0.84
N GLU A 37 -18.86 -7.91 0.06
CA GLU A 37 -18.91 -9.33 0.37
C GLU A 37 -17.50 -9.94 0.46
N ALA A 38 -16.65 -9.69 -0.53
CA ALA A 38 -15.27 -10.16 -0.54
C ALA A 38 -14.46 -9.64 0.65
N ILE A 39 -14.59 -8.35 1.01
CA ILE A 39 -13.95 -7.79 2.20
C ILE A 39 -14.48 -8.44 3.48
N SER A 40 -15.79 -8.70 3.56
CA SER A 40 -16.38 -9.36 4.73
C SER A 40 -15.82 -10.77 4.90
N LEU A 41 -15.79 -11.58 3.84
CA LEU A 41 -15.24 -12.93 3.86
C LEU A 41 -13.75 -12.93 4.25
N ALA A 42 -12.97 -11.99 3.68
CA ALA A 42 -11.56 -11.83 4.05
C ALA A 42 -11.38 -11.45 5.53
N SER A 43 -12.27 -10.61 6.04
CA SER A 43 -12.30 -10.23 7.46
C SER A 43 -12.60 -11.42 8.35
N ASP A 44 -13.61 -12.22 8.00
CA ASP A 44 -14.02 -13.38 8.78
C ASP A 44 -12.94 -14.46 8.77
N ALA A 45 -12.28 -14.71 7.64
CA ALA A 45 -11.11 -15.57 7.56
C ALA A 45 -9.95 -15.06 8.43
N GLY A 46 -9.71 -13.74 8.44
CA GLY A 46 -8.73 -13.12 9.32
C GLY A 46 -9.08 -13.27 10.81
N GLN A 47 -10.36 -13.19 11.17
CA GLN A 47 -10.80 -13.41 12.55
C GLN A 47 -10.54 -14.86 13.00
N LEU A 48 -10.78 -15.85 12.14
CA LEU A 48 -10.44 -17.25 12.43
C LEU A 48 -8.94 -17.41 12.75
N LEU A 49 -8.06 -16.75 11.99
CA LEU A 49 -6.61 -16.77 12.24
C LEU A 49 -6.23 -16.08 13.55
N LEU A 50 -6.86 -14.96 13.88
CA LEU A 50 -6.63 -14.25 15.14
C LEU A 50 -7.10 -15.07 16.35
N SER A 51 -8.26 -15.72 16.26
CA SER A 51 -8.77 -16.63 17.27
C SER A 51 -7.82 -17.81 17.47
N ALA A 52 -7.41 -18.49 16.39
CA ALA A 52 -6.46 -19.60 16.45
C ALA A 52 -5.12 -19.19 17.09
N ARG A 53 -4.63 -17.98 16.79
CA ARG A 53 -3.43 -17.42 17.42
C ARG A 53 -3.62 -17.20 18.92
N SER A 54 -4.77 -16.67 19.34
CA SER A 54 -5.06 -16.41 20.75
C SER A 54 -5.20 -17.70 21.58
N GLU A 55 -5.63 -18.78 20.93
CA GLU A 55 -5.74 -20.12 21.51
C GLU A 55 -4.41 -20.89 21.49
N GLY A 56 -3.35 -20.33 20.88
CA GLY A 56 -2.04 -20.97 20.78
C GLY A 56 -1.99 -22.16 19.81
N LEU A 57 -2.91 -22.21 18.84
CA LEU A 57 -2.96 -23.26 17.82
C LEU A 57 -1.81 -23.14 16.82
N ASP A 58 -1.50 -24.26 16.16
CA ASP A 58 -0.51 -24.32 15.08
C ASP A 58 -1.04 -23.63 13.81
N LEU A 59 -0.64 -22.37 13.64
CA LEU A 59 -1.01 -21.57 12.48
C LEU A 59 -0.41 -22.09 11.18
N GLU A 60 0.78 -22.71 11.18
CA GLU A 60 1.35 -23.24 9.95
C GLU A 60 0.52 -24.42 9.43
N ALA A 61 0.08 -25.31 10.33
CA ALA A 61 -0.84 -26.39 9.98
C ALA A 61 -2.18 -25.86 9.47
N ILE A 62 -2.76 -24.84 10.13
CA ILE A 62 -4.02 -24.22 9.71
C ILE A 62 -3.91 -23.60 8.32
N LEU A 63 -2.86 -22.80 8.07
CA LEU A 63 -2.63 -22.16 6.77
C LEU A 63 -2.43 -23.21 5.67
N LYS A 64 -1.71 -24.30 5.96
CA LYS A 64 -1.52 -25.42 5.04
C LYS A 64 -2.85 -26.10 4.68
N VAL A 65 -3.75 -26.31 5.64
CA VAL A 65 -5.10 -26.87 5.39
C VAL A 65 -5.94 -25.89 4.57
N ALA A 66 -5.84 -24.60 4.85
CA ALA A 66 -6.54 -23.55 4.11
C ALA A 66 -5.99 -23.30 2.69
N GLY A 67 -4.85 -23.89 2.33
CA GLY A 67 -4.25 -23.75 1.01
C GLY A 67 -3.66 -22.36 0.73
N ILE A 68 -3.35 -21.60 1.80
CA ILE A 68 -2.79 -20.25 1.70
C ILE A 68 -1.42 -20.17 2.36
N ASN A 69 -0.59 -19.23 1.90
CA ASN A 69 0.73 -18.98 2.47
C ASN A 69 0.67 -18.00 3.66
N GLY A 70 1.81 -17.86 4.36
CA GLY A 70 1.89 -17.01 5.55
C GLY A 70 1.64 -15.52 5.28
N GLU A 71 1.95 -15.01 4.09
CA GLU A 71 1.68 -13.61 3.76
C GLU A 71 0.20 -13.38 3.43
N GLU A 72 -0.45 -14.30 2.72
CA GLU A 72 -1.90 -14.29 2.51
C GLU A 72 -2.64 -14.32 3.85
N GLY A 73 -2.24 -15.21 4.77
CA GLY A 73 -2.79 -15.25 6.12
C GLY A 73 -2.63 -13.93 6.89
N ARG A 74 -1.44 -13.30 6.82
CA ARG A 74 -1.21 -11.98 7.43
C ARG A 74 -2.08 -10.87 6.82
N ARG A 75 -2.35 -10.91 5.52
CA ARG A 75 -3.24 -9.95 4.85
C ARG A 75 -4.67 -10.07 5.39
N LEU A 76 -5.17 -11.29 5.51
CA LEU A 76 -6.49 -11.55 6.10
C LEU A 76 -6.58 -11.04 7.54
N GLU A 77 -5.56 -11.30 8.38
CA GLU A 77 -5.50 -10.75 9.74
C GLU A 77 -5.53 -9.20 9.75
N ARG A 78 -4.92 -8.53 8.76
CA ARG A 78 -4.98 -7.06 8.64
C ARG A 78 -6.40 -6.60 8.28
N VAL A 79 -7.08 -7.27 7.35
CA VAL A 79 -8.49 -6.98 7.04
C VAL A 79 -9.36 -7.12 8.28
N ALA A 80 -9.18 -8.18 9.07
CA ALA A 80 -9.90 -8.40 10.32
C ALA A 80 -9.70 -7.24 11.32
N LYS A 81 -8.45 -6.81 11.53
CA LYS A 81 -8.12 -5.69 12.44
C LYS A 81 -8.64 -4.34 11.94
N SER A 82 -8.74 -4.16 10.63
CA SER A 82 -9.17 -2.92 10.01
C SER A 82 -10.67 -2.86 9.68
N LYS A 83 -11.48 -3.88 10.04
CA LYS A 83 -12.94 -3.92 9.76
C LYS A 83 -13.67 -2.68 10.30
N ALA A 84 -13.26 -2.15 11.45
CA ALA A 84 -13.85 -0.95 12.04
C ALA A 84 -13.67 0.32 11.18
N MET A 85 -12.72 0.32 10.24
CA MET A 85 -12.48 1.43 9.31
C MET A 85 -13.53 1.49 8.18
N LEU A 86 -14.36 0.45 8.01
CA LEU A 86 -15.34 0.35 6.92
C LEU A 86 -16.55 1.28 7.06
N THR A 87 -16.79 1.85 8.24
CA THR A 87 -17.95 2.73 8.47
C THR A 87 -17.80 4.07 7.75
N ASN A 88 -16.57 4.57 7.56
CA ASN A 88 -16.25 5.76 6.78
C ASN A 88 -14.77 5.79 6.35
N PRO A 89 -14.35 4.90 5.43
CA PRO A 89 -12.94 4.75 5.08
C PRO A 89 -12.44 5.94 4.26
N LYS A 90 -11.22 6.41 4.55
CA LYS A 90 -10.50 7.31 3.63
C LYS A 90 -10.19 6.54 2.34
N PRO A 91 -10.08 7.21 1.17
CA PRO A 91 -9.79 6.53 -0.10
C PRO A 91 -8.54 5.62 -0.06
N GLY A 92 -7.50 6.03 0.66
CA GLY A 92 -6.30 5.22 0.85
C GLY A 92 -6.52 3.95 1.68
N GLU A 93 -7.41 3.99 2.67
CA GLU A 93 -7.75 2.86 3.54
C GLU A 93 -8.58 1.83 2.77
N LEU A 94 -9.57 2.29 1.99
CA LEU A 94 -10.34 1.41 1.12
C LEU A 94 -9.43 0.68 0.11
N LYS A 95 -8.49 1.41 -0.52
CA LYS A 95 -7.51 0.81 -1.42
C LYS A 95 -6.69 -0.29 -0.73
N GLN A 96 -6.24 -0.06 0.50
CA GLN A 96 -5.47 -1.07 1.25
C GLN A 96 -6.31 -2.30 1.60
N LEU A 97 -7.58 -2.11 1.98
CA LEU A 97 -8.49 -3.22 2.23
C LEU A 97 -8.73 -4.05 0.97
N CYS A 98 -8.96 -3.42 -0.18
CA CYS A 98 -9.11 -4.15 -1.44
C CYS A 98 -7.83 -4.90 -1.86
N LEU A 99 -6.64 -4.38 -1.52
CA LEU A 99 -5.37 -5.07 -1.75
C LEU A 99 -5.23 -6.30 -0.83
N TRP A 100 -5.51 -6.16 0.46
CA TRP A 100 -5.40 -7.28 1.41
C TRP A 100 -6.48 -8.35 1.20
N ALA A 101 -7.67 -7.95 0.75
CA ALA A 101 -8.74 -8.87 0.39
C ALA A 101 -8.55 -9.53 -0.99
N GLY A 102 -7.49 -9.19 -1.74
CA GLY A 102 -7.19 -9.79 -3.05
C GLY A 102 -8.10 -9.31 -4.19
N ILE A 103 -8.87 -8.25 -3.99
CA ILE A 103 -9.76 -7.65 -5.00
C ILE A 103 -8.93 -6.86 -6.02
N LEU A 104 -7.92 -6.15 -5.53
CA LEU A 104 -6.93 -5.49 -6.38
C LEU A 104 -5.72 -6.41 -6.56
N PRO A 105 -5.14 -6.47 -7.77
CA PRO A 105 -3.93 -7.24 -8.00
C PRO A 105 -2.80 -6.69 -7.13
N ASP A 106 -2.00 -7.59 -6.56
CA ASP A 106 -0.87 -7.20 -5.72
C ASP A 106 0.18 -6.48 -6.58
N PRO A 107 0.54 -5.22 -6.25
CA PRO A 107 1.59 -4.52 -6.96
C PRO A 107 2.94 -5.26 -6.93
N ILE A 108 3.15 -6.17 -5.98
CA ILE A 108 4.39 -6.92 -5.80
C ILE A 108 4.46 -8.14 -6.73
N GLU A 109 3.33 -8.78 -7.06
CA GLU A 109 3.28 -9.94 -7.97
C GLU A 109 3.78 -9.61 -9.38
N GLY A 110 3.59 -8.36 -9.82
CA GLY A 110 4.16 -7.83 -11.07
C GLY A 110 5.48 -7.08 -10.89
N SER A 111 6.00 -6.97 -9.67
CA SER A 111 7.22 -6.21 -9.40
C SER A 111 8.45 -7.10 -9.58
N SER A 112 9.36 -6.68 -10.46
CA SER A 112 10.71 -7.23 -10.47
C SER A 112 11.34 -6.98 -9.09
N PRO A 113 12.05 -7.95 -8.50
CA PRO A 113 12.78 -7.73 -7.26
C PRO A 113 13.60 -6.45 -7.41
N ARG A 114 13.44 -5.50 -6.48
CA ARG A 114 14.27 -4.30 -6.50
C ARG A 114 15.72 -4.77 -6.51
N PRO A 115 16.58 -4.25 -7.41
CA PRO A 115 17.98 -4.63 -7.40
C PRO A 115 18.53 -4.42 -5.98
N PRO A 116 19.33 -5.37 -5.47
CA PRO A 116 19.87 -5.27 -4.14
C PRO A 116 20.54 -3.91 -3.99
N SER A 117 20.16 -3.17 -2.94
CA SER A 117 20.77 -1.87 -2.69
C SER A 117 22.26 -2.08 -2.48
N HIS A 118 23.08 -1.20 -3.06
CA HIS A 118 24.52 -1.21 -2.81
C HIS A 118 24.76 -1.19 -1.29
N TRP A 119 25.72 -1.96 -0.80
CA TRP A 119 25.97 -2.08 0.65
C TRP A 119 26.33 -0.73 1.30
N LEU A 120 26.90 0.20 0.52
CA LEU A 120 27.13 1.61 0.89
C LEU A 120 25.94 2.56 0.65
N SER A 121 24.73 2.06 0.40
CA SER A 121 23.57 2.90 0.05
C SER A 121 23.25 3.95 1.11
N TYR A 122 23.48 3.66 2.39
CA TYR A 122 23.34 4.62 3.49
C TYR A 122 24.40 5.73 3.41
N VAL A 123 25.65 5.40 3.09
CA VAL A 123 26.73 6.38 2.90
C VAL A 123 26.43 7.30 1.71
N PHE A 124 25.89 6.77 0.61
CA PHE A 124 25.47 7.58 -0.53
C PHE A 124 24.35 8.57 -0.17
N LYS A 125 23.36 8.12 0.62
CA LYS A 125 22.28 8.99 1.12
C LYS A 125 22.81 10.08 2.04
N ALA A 126 23.71 9.73 2.96
CA ALA A 126 24.36 10.68 3.86
C ALA A 126 25.16 11.73 3.07
N LYS A 127 25.96 11.31 2.08
CA LYS A 127 26.69 12.22 1.17
C LYS A 127 25.75 13.19 0.45
N GLN A 128 24.65 12.68 -0.11
CA GLN A 128 23.66 13.52 -0.80
C GLN A 128 22.98 14.50 0.17
N TRP A 129 22.67 14.06 1.38
CA TRP A 129 22.08 14.92 2.41
C TRP A 129 23.03 16.06 2.80
N VAL A 130 24.31 15.74 3.09
CA VAL A 130 25.34 16.75 3.40
C VAL A 130 25.54 17.71 2.22
N SER A 131 25.56 17.23 0.97
CA SER A 131 25.70 18.12 -0.19
C SER A 131 24.56 19.13 -0.35
N ARG A 132 23.38 18.85 0.22
CA ARG A 132 22.21 19.73 0.20
C ARG A 132 22.13 20.65 1.42
N LYS A 133 22.89 20.36 2.47
CA LYS A 133 22.83 21.04 3.76
C LYS A 133 24.20 21.63 4.05
N SER A 134 24.35 22.96 3.95
CA SER A 134 25.62 23.61 4.28
C SER A 134 25.82 23.62 5.80
N PRO A 135 26.94 23.08 6.33
CA PRO A 135 27.25 23.13 7.76
C PRO A 135 27.29 24.56 8.34
N GLY A 136 27.55 25.55 7.47
CA GLY A 136 27.51 26.97 7.84
C GLY A 136 26.13 27.47 8.27
N GLN A 137 25.05 26.75 7.92
CA GLN A 137 23.67 27.13 8.22
C GLN A 137 23.08 26.37 9.43
N TRP A 138 23.86 25.49 10.05
CA TRP A 138 23.39 24.69 11.18
C TRP A 138 23.52 25.46 12.49
N THR A 139 22.58 25.22 13.40
CA THR A 139 22.70 25.69 14.79
C THR A 139 23.87 24.97 15.47
N GLU A 140 24.33 25.51 16.59
CA GLU A 140 25.41 24.90 17.38
C GLU A 140 25.04 23.49 17.86
N GLU A 141 23.81 23.31 18.35
CA GLU A 141 23.26 22.01 18.76
C GLU A 141 23.28 20.99 17.62
N GLN A 142 22.85 21.40 16.41
CA GLN A 142 22.86 20.52 15.23
C GLN A 142 24.26 20.11 14.78
N ARG A 143 25.25 20.98 14.97
CA ARG A 143 26.65 20.66 14.66
C ARG A 143 27.21 19.64 15.65
N LEU A 144 26.91 19.81 16.94
CA LEU A 144 27.34 18.88 17.99
C LEU A 144 26.74 17.49 17.75
N GLU A 145 25.42 17.42 17.52
CA GLU A 145 24.72 16.18 17.21
C GLU A 145 25.29 15.50 15.96
N PHE A 146 25.54 16.26 14.88
CA PHE A 146 26.13 15.71 13.66
C PHE A 146 27.53 15.13 13.89
N VAL A 147 28.38 15.82 14.66
CA VAL A 147 29.74 15.35 14.94
C VAL A 147 29.70 14.06 15.77
N GLU A 148 28.83 13.99 16.77
CA GLU A 148 28.66 12.81 17.61
C GLU A 148 28.22 11.59 16.79
N GLU A 149 27.19 11.74 15.95
CA GLU A 149 26.64 10.67 15.13
C GLU A 149 27.54 10.27 13.94
N ALA A 150 28.33 11.22 13.40
CA ALA A 150 29.25 10.94 12.30
C ALA A 150 30.56 10.31 12.77
N LYS A 151 30.95 10.50 14.05
CA LYS A 151 32.23 10.03 14.59
C LYS A 151 32.46 8.52 14.40
N PRO A 152 31.50 7.61 14.69
CA PRO A 152 31.70 6.18 14.45
C PRO A 152 31.98 5.83 12.99
N LEU A 153 31.41 6.59 12.04
CA LEU A 153 31.64 6.38 10.61
C LEU A 153 33.06 6.80 10.20
N VAL A 154 33.58 7.88 10.79
CA VAL A 154 34.96 8.33 10.55
C VAL A 154 35.96 7.37 11.17
N GLU A 155 35.71 6.88 12.38
CA GLU A 155 36.54 5.88 13.04
C GLU A 155 36.61 4.59 12.22
N ALA A 156 35.47 4.04 11.79
CA ALA A 156 35.44 2.87 10.92
C ALA A 156 36.14 3.10 9.57
N TRP A 157 36.09 4.32 9.03
CA TRP A 157 36.80 4.68 7.80
C TRP A 157 38.33 4.71 8.00
N ILE A 158 38.80 5.22 9.13
CA ILE A 158 40.24 5.21 9.49
C ILE A 158 40.71 3.77 9.68
N GLU A 159 39.95 2.95 10.42
CA GLU A 159 40.24 1.51 10.59
C GLU A 159 40.30 0.76 9.25
N ALA A 160 39.44 1.15 8.30
CA ALA A 160 39.44 0.62 6.94
C ALA A 160 40.60 1.15 6.06
N GLY A 161 41.51 1.95 6.61
CA GLY A 161 42.71 2.47 5.92
C GLY A 161 42.60 3.89 5.36
N GLY A 162 41.55 4.63 5.74
CA GLY A 162 41.40 6.06 5.44
C GLY A 162 42.48 6.93 6.11
N LYS A 163 42.72 8.12 5.56
CA LYS A 163 43.68 9.11 6.10
C LYS A 163 43.04 10.49 6.17
N LEU A 164 42.97 11.05 7.38
CA LEU A 164 42.48 12.40 7.65
C LEU A 164 43.26 13.49 6.92
#